data_AF-X0XTG6-F1
#
_entry.id   AF-X0XTG6-F1
#
_cell.length_a   1.000
_cell.length_b   1.000
_cell.length_c   1.000
_cell.angle_alpha   90.00
_cell.angle_beta   90.00
_cell.angle_gamma   90.00
#
_symmetry.space_group_name_H-M   'P 1'
#
loop_
_entity.id
_entity.type
_entity.pdbx_description
1 polymer ?
#
loop_
_entity_poly.entity_id
_entity_poly.type
_entity_poly.pdbx_seq_one_letter_code
_entity_poly.pdbx_strand_id
1 'polypeptide(L)'
;DVCLDKEVYDWAMEYLDRALVRDSSETRNELHKLKRKVSQTQATLDALLLKAAQAEDNLAEEFMRLAGQKQQELVLLQRRIEQIETGKQENSRDPAKILELAQHLAGQYVTLPAPQKRQIADSVFSNLQLDDVTLCGNYRLPFSILAENGDHPLNYAREDSNL
;
A
#
# COMPACT_ATOMS: atom_id res chain seq x y z
N ASP A 1 -24.25 21.50 9.98
CA ASP A 1 -23.81 20.33 9.19
C ASP A 1 -22.41 19.96 9.61
N VAL A 2 -22.18 18.68 9.94
CA VAL A 2 -20.84 18.18 10.27
C VAL A 2 -20.15 17.86 8.94
N CYS A 3 -19.70 18.90 8.26
CA CYS A 3 -18.83 18.82 7.08
C CYS A 3 -17.49 19.46 7.44
N LEU A 4 -16.41 18.99 6.81
CA LEU A 4 -15.13 19.67 6.93
C LEU A 4 -15.24 21.07 6.35
N ASP A 5 -14.56 22.04 6.97
CA ASP A 5 -14.39 23.35 6.38
C ASP A 5 -13.73 23.22 5.00
N LYS A 6 -14.19 24.05 4.06
CA LYS A 6 -13.76 23.96 2.65
C LYS A 6 -12.23 23.97 2.50
N GLU A 7 -11.55 24.79 3.30
CA GLU A 7 -10.10 24.89 3.30
C GLU A 7 -9.42 23.57 3.73
N VAL A 8 -9.95 22.92 4.78
CA VAL A 8 -9.44 21.63 5.27
C VAL A 8 -9.72 20.52 4.25
N TYR A 9 -10.89 20.56 3.61
CA TYR A 9 -11.25 19.60 2.56
C TYR A 9 -10.35 19.73 1.33
N ASP A 10 -10.16 20.95 0.82
CA ASP A 10 -9.34 21.23 -0.36
C ASP A 10 -7.87 20.82 -0.10
N TRP A 11 -7.35 21.12 1.11
CA TRP A 11 -6.03 20.67 1.54
C TRP A 11 -5.92 19.14 1.61
N ALA A 12 -6.90 18.46 2.22
CA ALA A 12 -6.88 17.00 2.36
C ALA A 12 -6.91 16.30 0.98
N MET A 13 -7.69 16.84 0.04
CA MET A 13 -7.75 16.36 -1.34
C MET A 13 -6.40 16.53 -2.06
N GLU A 14 -5.75 17.70 -1.92
CA GLU A 14 -4.44 17.95 -2.52
C GLU A 14 -3.36 17.04 -1.89
N TYR A 15 -3.40 16.84 -0.57
CA TYR A 15 -2.50 15.93 0.12
C TYR A 15 -2.68 14.49 -0.37
N LEU A 16 -3.93 14.03 -0.49
CA LEU A 16 -4.25 12.68 -0.98
C LEU A 16 -3.73 12.45 -2.40
N ASP A 17 -3.89 13.43 -3.28
CA ASP A 17 -3.39 13.34 -4.65
C ASP A 17 -1.85 13.22 -4.67
N ARG A 18 -1.15 14.07 -3.92
CA ARG A 18 0.31 14.01 -3.80
C ARG A 18 0.78 12.70 -3.17
N ALA A 19 0.15 12.26 -2.09
CA ALA A 19 0.49 11.04 -1.38
C ALA A 19 0.26 9.80 -2.27
N LEU A 20 -0.84 9.77 -3.01
CA LEU A 20 -1.16 8.70 -3.96
C LEU A 20 -0.17 8.66 -5.12
N VAL A 21 0.20 9.82 -5.68
CA VAL A 21 1.22 9.90 -6.73
C VAL A 21 2.57 9.41 -6.23
N ARG A 22 2.99 9.84 -5.03
CA ARG A 22 4.25 9.41 -4.40
C ARG A 22 4.26 7.91 -4.14
N ASP A 23 3.25 7.38 -3.44
CA ASP A 23 3.14 5.96 -3.10
C ASP A 23 3.08 5.06 -4.35
N SER A 24 2.33 5.48 -5.37
CA SER A 24 2.26 4.80 -6.67
C SER A 24 3.62 4.78 -7.37
N SER A 25 4.39 5.88 -7.28
CA SER A 25 5.72 5.98 -7.86
C SER A 25 6.75 5.11 -7.13
N GLU A 26 6.72 5.10 -5.78
CA GLU A 26 7.60 4.30 -4.94
C GLU A 26 7.35 2.81 -5.12
N THR A 27 6.07 2.41 -5.08
CA THR A 27 5.63 1.04 -5.33
C THR A 27 6.04 0.57 -6.73
N ARG A 28 5.86 1.42 -7.76
CA ARG A 28 6.27 1.10 -9.13
C ARG A 28 7.79 0.94 -9.23
N ASN A 29 8.56 1.78 -8.55
CA ASN A 29 10.02 1.69 -8.51
C ASN A 29 10.50 0.43 -7.78
N GLU A 30 9.88 0.05 -6.65
CA GLU A 30 10.18 -1.19 -5.93
C GLU A 30 9.88 -2.41 -6.82
N LEU A 31 8.70 -2.45 -7.47
CA LEU A 31 8.35 -3.52 -8.41
C LEU A 31 9.33 -3.61 -9.56
N HIS A 32 9.76 -2.48 -10.14
CA HIS A 32 10.74 -2.48 -11.22
C HIS A 32 12.09 -3.05 -10.75
N LYS A 33 12.56 -2.67 -9.56
CA LYS A 33 13.80 -3.21 -8.97
C LYS A 33 13.68 -4.71 -8.71
N LEU A 34 12.57 -5.17 -8.16
CA LEU A 34 12.32 -6.59 -7.89
C LEU A 34 12.25 -7.41 -9.18
N LYS A 35 11.51 -6.94 -10.20
CA LYS A 35 11.42 -7.63 -11.51
C LYS A 35 12.78 -7.70 -12.21
N ARG A 36 13.59 -6.64 -12.13
CA ARG A 36 14.98 -6.67 -12.62
C ARG A 36 15.82 -7.72 -11.87
N LYS A 37 15.71 -7.78 -10.54
CA LYS A 37 16.42 -8.77 -9.74
C LYS A 37 16.00 -10.19 -10.06
N VAL A 38 14.70 -10.45 -10.25
CA VAL A 38 14.19 -11.75 -10.71
C VAL A 38 14.82 -12.15 -12.04
N SER A 39 14.83 -11.26 -13.03
CA SER A 39 15.45 -11.54 -14.33
C SER A 39 16.94 -11.87 -14.23
N GLN A 40 17.68 -11.16 -13.38
CA GLN A 40 19.10 -11.42 -13.13
C GLN A 40 19.35 -12.76 -12.42
N THR A 41 18.55 -13.06 -11.39
CA THR A 41 18.66 -14.32 -10.65
C THR A 41 18.26 -15.50 -11.53
N GLN A 42 17.26 -15.35 -12.40
CA GLN A 42 16.88 -16.37 -13.38
C GLN A 42 18.01 -16.66 -14.37
N ALA A 43 18.61 -15.62 -14.96
CA ALA A 43 19.75 -15.80 -15.87
C ALA A 43 20.94 -16.48 -15.19
N THR A 44 21.17 -16.16 -13.91
CA THR A 44 22.21 -16.81 -13.10
C THR A 44 21.90 -18.29 -12.84
N LEU A 45 20.64 -18.61 -12.52
CA LEU A 45 20.17 -19.98 -12.34
C LEU A 45 20.37 -20.81 -13.62
N ASP A 46 19.93 -20.28 -14.76
CA ASP A 46 20.04 -20.96 -16.05
C ASP A 46 21.51 -21.23 -16.40
N ALA A 47 22.40 -20.27 -16.14
CA ALA A 47 23.84 -20.43 -16.34
C ALA A 47 24.46 -21.49 -15.41
N LEU A 48 24.01 -21.59 -14.16
CA LEU A 48 24.48 -22.62 -13.22
C LEU A 48 24.02 -24.02 -13.63
N LEU A 49 22.77 -24.16 -14.08
CA LEU A 49 22.25 -25.43 -14.58
C LEU A 49 23.00 -25.89 -15.84
N LEU A 50 23.31 -24.96 -16.74
CA LEU A 50 24.10 -25.27 -17.94
C LEU A 50 25.53 -25.70 -17.59
N LYS A 51 26.15 -25.06 -16.59
CA LYS A 51 27.47 -25.46 -16.08
C LYS A 51 27.44 -26.82 -15.40
N ALA A 52 26.40 -27.11 -14.62
CA ALA A 52 26.22 -28.42 -13.99
C ALA A 52 26.13 -29.54 -15.04
N ALA A 53 25.40 -29.31 -16.13
CA ALA A 53 25.25 -30.28 -17.22
C ALA A 53 26.56 -30.56 -18.00
N GLN A 54 27.55 -29.68 -17.91
CA GLN A 54 28.84 -29.79 -18.59
C GLN A 54 29.99 -30.23 -17.67
N ALA A 55 29.73 -30.31 -16.35
CA ALA A 55 30.75 -30.59 -15.34
C ALA A 55 30.84 -32.09 -15.02
N GLU A 56 31.99 -32.51 -14.50
CA GLU A 56 32.18 -33.84 -13.90
C GLU A 56 31.50 -33.92 -12.52
N ASP A 57 31.15 -35.13 -12.07
CA ASP A 57 30.21 -35.39 -10.96
C ASP A 57 30.35 -34.49 -9.73
N ASN A 58 31.55 -34.32 -9.18
CA ASN A 58 31.77 -33.50 -7.97
C ASN A 58 31.47 -32.00 -8.22
N LEU A 59 31.91 -31.48 -9.37
CA LEU A 59 31.69 -30.08 -9.72
C LEU A 59 30.24 -29.84 -10.17
N ALA A 60 29.60 -30.83 -10.80
CA ALA A 60 28.19 -30.80 -11.13
C ALA A 60 27.30 -30.70 -9.88
N GLU A 61 27.63 -31.43 -8.81
CA GLU A 61 26.90 -31.40 -7.55
C GLU A 61 26.98 -30.01 -6.87
N GLU A 62 28.15 -29.36 -6.89
CA GLU A 62 28.30 -27.99 -6.38
C GLU A 62 27.46 -26.98 -7.16
N PHE A 63 27.46 -27.06 -8.50
CA PHE A 63 26.63 -26.19 -9.34
C PHE A 63 25.13 -26.42 -9.09
N MET A 64 24.70 -27.66 -8.93
CA MET A 64 23.31 -27.99 -8.59
C MET A 64 22.91 -27.44 -7.22
N ARG A 65 23.81 -27.49 -6.23
CA ARG A 65 23.58 -26.88 -4.90
C ARG A 65 23.39 -25.37 -5.01
N LEU A 66 24.24 -24.68 -5.77
CA LEU A 66 24.13 -23.24 -6.01
C LEU A 66 22.86 -22.87 -6.79
N ALA A 67 22.48 -23.69 -7.77
CA ALA A 67 21.23 -23.55 -8.51
C ALA A 67 20.03 -23.64 -7.56
N GLY A 68 20.02 -24.61 -6.64
CA GLY A 68 18.98 -24.73 -5.62
C GLY A 68 18.84 -23.48 -4.75
N GLN A 69 19.95 -22.87 -4.33
CA GLN A 69 19.93 -21.60 -3.57
C GLN A 69 19.34 -20.46 -4.39
N LYS A 70 19.70 -20.35 -5.68
CA LYS A 70 19.17 -19.31 -6.58
C LYS A 70 17.69 -19.52 -6.88
N GLN A 71 17.23 -20.76 -6.96
CA GLN A 71 15.83 -21.09 -7.10
C GLN A 71 15.01 -20.67 -5.87
N GLN A 72 15.53 -20.89 -4.65
CA GLN A 72 14.89 -20.41 -3.43
C GLN A 72 14.82 -18.88 -3.39
N GLU A 73 15.89 -18.19 -3.79
CA GLU A 73 15.90 -16.72 -3.90
C GLU A 73 14.82 -16.23 -4.88
N LEU A 74 14.63 -16.89 -6.03
CA LEU A 74 13.58 -16.56 -6.99
C LEU A 74 12.18 -16.68 -6.40
N VAL A 75 11.89 -17.77 -5.68
CA VAL A 75 10.58 -17.97 -5.04
C VAL A 75 10.28 -16.85 -4.05
N LEU A 76 11.27 -16.43 -3.26
CA LEU A 76 11.10 -15.31 -2.31
C LEU A 76 10.83 -13.98 -3.03
N LEU A 77 11.56 -13.70 -4.11
CA LEU A 77 11.37 -12.49 -4.91
C LEU A 77 10.00 -12.46 -5.60
N GLN A 78 9.57 -13.59 -6.16
CA GLN A 78 8.25 -13.73 -6.79
C GLN A 78 7.13 -13.53 -5.76
N ARG A 79 7.23 -14.16 -4.58
CA ARG A 79 6.26 -13.98 -3.50
C ARG A 79 6.16 -12.52 -3.04
N ARG A 80 7.30 -11.79 -2.97
CA ARG A 80 7.29 -10.37 -2.63
C ARG A 80 6.58 -9.52 -3.70
N ILE A 81 6.79 -9.83 -4.98
CA ILE A 81 6.07 -9.17 -6.08
C ILE A 81 4.56 -9.40 -5.95
N GLU A 82 4.14 -10.64 -5.73
CA GLU A 82 2.73 -11.00 -5.54
C GLU A 82 2.10 -10.28 -4.35
N GLN A 83 2.81 -10.18 -3.22
CA GLN A 83 2.34 -9.42 -2.05
C GLN A 83 2.10 -7.95 -2.37
N ILE A 84 3.01 -7.30 -3.10
CA ILE A 84 2.87 -5.90 -3.49
C ILE A 84 1.71 -5.73 -4.49
N GLU A 85 1.60 -6.62 -5.47
CA GLU A 85 0.54 -6.58 -6.48
C GLU A 85 -0.85 -6.87 -5.88
N THR A 86 -0.96 -7.75 -4.88
CA THR A 86 -2.20 -8.05 -4.16
C THR A 86 -2.58 -6.92 -3.20
N GLY A 87 -1.62 -6.39 -2.44
CA GLY A 87 -1.85 -5.23 -1.56
C GLY A 87 -2.31 -3.99 -2.33
N LYS A 88 -1.84 -3.83 -3.58
CA LYS A 88 -2.34 -2.78 -4.48
C LYS A 88 -3.82 -2.93 -4.83
N GLN A 89 -4.34 -4.16 -4.97
CA GLN A 89 -5.77 -4.38 -5.22
C GLN A 89 -6.64 -4.07 -4.01
N GLU A 90 -6.16 -4.35 -2.79
CA GLU A 90 -6.87 -3.99 -1.56
C GLU A 90 -6.87 -2.47 -1.30
N ASN A 91 -5.78 -1.79 -1.67
CA ASN A 91 -5.62 -0.33 -1.54
C ASN A 91 -6.18 0.46 -2.73
N SER A 92 -6.76 -0.20 -3.75
CA SER A 92 -7.27 0.46 -4.96
C SER A 92 -8.57 1.26 -4.75
N ARG A 93 -9.10 1.33 -3.53
CA ARG A 93 -10.23 2.22 -3.22
C ARG A 93 -9.72 3.65 -3.19
N ASP A 94 -10.09 4.42 -4.21
CA ASP A 94 -9.76 5.84 -4.36
C ASP A 94 -10.06 6.62 -3.05
N PRO A 95 -9.03 6.99 -2.28
CA PRO A 95 -9.21 7.67 -1.00
C PRO A 95 -9.88 9.03 -1.16
N ALA A 96 -9.67 9.70 -2.30
CA ALA A 96 -10.30 10.98 -2.61
C ALA A 96 -11.81 10.80 -2.80
N LYS A 97 -12.22 9.75 -3.52
CA LYS A 97 -13.63 9.39 -3.65
C LYS A 97 -14.27 9.01 -2.31
N ILE A 98 -13.54 8.31 -1.45
CA ILE A 98 -14.00 7.98 -0.10
C ILE A 98 -14.24 9.26 0.71
N LEU A 99 -13.31 10.22 0.67
CA LEU A 99 -13.43 11.48 1.39
C LEU A 99 -14.63 12.30 0.89
N GLU A 100 -14.81 12.41 -0.43
CA GLU A 100 -15.96 13.07 -1.05
C GLU A 100 -17.29 12.44 -0.60
N LEU A 101 -17.39 11.11 -0.65
CA LEU A 101 -18.59 10.39 -0.21
C LEU A 101 -18.85 10.58 1.29
N ALA A 102 -17.80 10.64 2.11
CA ALA A 102 -17.91 10.87 3.54
C ALA A 102 -18.47 12.25 3.89
N GLN A 103 -18.14 13.29 3.12
CA GLN A 103 -18.73 14.64 3.32
C GLN A 103 -20.25 14.65 3.14
N HIS A 104 -20.77 13.84 2.22
CA HIS A 104 -22.21 13.76 1.96
C HIS A 104 -22.93 12.71 2.82
N LEU A 105 -22.18 11.84 3.48
CA LEU A 105 -22.72 10.69 4.21
C LEU A 105 -23.61 11.11 5.38
N ALA A 106 -23.25 12.16 6.12
CA ALA A 106 -24.04 12.62 7.27
C ALA A 106 -25.47 13.04 6.87
N GLY A 107 -25.59 13.79 5.76
CA GLY A 107 -26.89 14.22 5.24
C GLY A 107 -27.72 13.08 4.64
N GLN A 108 -27.05 12.08 4.04
CA GLN A 108 -27.71 10.91 3.50
C GLN A 108 -28.12 9.91 4.59
N TYR A 109 -27.30 9.75 5.64
CA TYR A 109 -27.49 8.73 6.67
C TYR A 109 -28.89 8.76 7.27
N VAL A 110 -29.43 9.95 7.53
CA VAL A 110 -30.76 10.10 8.15
C VAL A 110 -31.86 9.46 7.30
N THR A 111 -31.76 9.55 5.97
CA THR A 111 -32.76 9.04 5.03
C THR A 111 -32.58 7.56 4.67
N LEU A 112 -31.45 6.94 5.02
CA LEU A 112 -31.18 5.54 4.70
C LEU A 112 -32.01 4.55 5.54
N PRO A 113 -32.39 3.40 4.98
CA PRO A 113 -33.01 2.29 5.71
C PRO A 113 -32.04 1.66 6.71
N ALA A 114 -32.59 1.04 7.77
CA ALA A 114 -31.84 0.49 8.89
C ALA A 114 -30.68 -0.47 8.52
N PRO A 115 -30.78 -1.36 7.50
CA PRO A 115 -29.68 -2.22 7.10
C PRO A 115 -28.45 -1.45 6.59
N GLN A 116 -28.67 -0.36 5.85
CA GLN A 116 -27.59 0.47 5.31
C GLN A 116 -26.96 1.32 6.41
N LYS A 117 -27.77 1.84 7.33
CA LYS A 117 -27.29 2.52 8.55
C LYS A 117 -26.35 1.63 9.37
N ARG A 118 -26.69 0.34 9.50
CA ARG A 118 -25.85 -0.65 10.18
C ARG A 118 -24.54 -0.90 9.44
N GLN A 119 -24.58 -1.09 8.12
CA GLN A 119 -23.35 -1.25 7.32
C GLN A 119 -22.40 -0.06 7.46
N ILE A 120 -22.93 1.16 7.45
CA ILE A 120 -22.13 2.38 7.66
C ILE A 120 -21.51 2.38 9.05
N ALA A 121 -22.32 2.09 10.10
CA ALA A 121 -21.82 2.01 11.46
C ALA A 121 -20.72 0.95 11.60
N ASP A 122 -20.94 -0.26 11.09
CA ASP A 122 -19.96 -1.36 11.11
C ASP A 122 -18.66 -0.94 10.40
N SER A 123 -18.76 -0.22 9.27
CA SER A 123 -17.59 0.30 8.57
C SER A 123 -16.85 1.37 9.39
N VAL A 124 -17.54 2.27 10.08
CA VAL A 124 -16.89 3.29 10.93
C VAL A 124 -16.22 2.62 12.12
N PHE A 125 -16.92 1.73 12.81
CA PHE A 125 -16.39 1.02 13.99
C PHE A 125 -15.26 0.06 13.65
N SER A 126 -15.15 -0.45 12.42
CA SER A 126 -13.99 -1.22 11.98
C SER A 126 -12.67 -0.45 11.97
N ASN A 127 -12.71 0.89 12.05
CA ASN A 127 -11.54 1.75 12.21
C ASN A 127 -11.19 1.99 13.68
N LEU A 128 -11.86 1.34 14.63
CA LEU A 128 -11.55 1.44 16.05
C LEU A 128 -10.94 0.14 16.55
N GLN A 129 -9.97 0.26 17.43
CA GLN A 129 -9.31 -0.85 18.09
C GLN A 129 -9.29 -0.61 19.59
N LEU A 130 -9.64 -1.63 20.37
CA LEU A 130 -9.52 -1.57 21.83
C LEU A 130 -8.08 -1.92 22.21
N ASP A 131 -7.40 -1.00 22.88
CA ASP A 131 -6.07 -1.19 23.46
C ASP A 131 -6.19 -1.11 24.99
N ASP A 132 -6.10 -2.28 25.63
CA ASP A 132 -6.41 -2.50 27.06
C ASP A 132 -7.83 -2.01 27.43
N VAL A 133 -7.95 -0.79 27.96
CA VAL A 133 -9.22 -0.15 28.32
C VAL A 133 -9.56 1.08 27.47
N THR A 134 -8.71 1.41 26.49
CA THR A 134 -8.83 2.62 25.67
C THR A 134 -9.26 2.27 24.25
N LEU A 135 -10.30 2.93 23.76
CA LEU A 135 -10.71 2.80 22.36
C LEU A 135 -9.87 3.76 21.50
N CYS A 136 -8.95 3.19 20.73
CA CYS A 136 -8.03 3.92 19.86
C CYS A 136 -8.55 3.91 18.41
N GLY A 137 -8.42 5.04 17.71
CA GLY A 137 -8.66 5.09 16.28
C GLY A 137 -7.50 4.46 15.51
N ASN A 138 -7.76 3.37 14.80
CA ASN A 138 -6.87 2.81 13.78
C ASN A 138 -7.40 3.22 12.40
N TYR A 139 -7.33 4.53 12.14
CA TYR A 139 -7.88 5.13 10.93
C TYR A 139 -7.05 4.72 9.72
N ARG A 140 -7.72 4.29 8.66
CA ARG A 140 -7.11 4.09 7.34
C ARG A 140 -7.20 5.37 6.52
N LEU A 141 -6.43 5.44 5.43
CA LEU A 141 -6.62 6.48 4.42
C LEU A 141 -8.09 6.49 3.93
N PRO A 142 -8.71 7.67 3.74
CA PRO A 142 -8.13 9.01 3.85
C PRO A 142 -8.12 9.62 5.27
N PHE A 143 -8.75 8.99 6.26
CA PHE A 143 -9.02 9.60 7.56
C PHE A 143 -7.81 9.65 8.50
N SER A 144 -6.81 8.79 8.30
CA SER A 144 -5.55 8.85 9.05
C SER A 144 -4.88 10.21 8.93
N ILE A 145 -4.93 10.83 7.74
CA ILE A 145 -4.34 12.14 7.48
C ILE A 145 -5.02 13.22 8.31
N LEU A 146 -6.35 13.17 8.42
CA LEU A 146 -7.12 14.09 9.25
C LEU A 146 -6.85 13.87 10.74
N ALA A 147 -6.67 12.63 11.17
CA ALA A 147 -6.35 12.32 12.56
C ALA A 147 -4.93 12.78 12.95
N GLU A 148 -3.97 12.65 12.04
CA GLU A 148 -2.56 13.01 12.27
C GLU A 148 -2.29 14.51 12.09
N ASN A 149 -3.03 15.19 11.20
CA ASN A 149 -2.72 16.55 10.76
C ASN A 149 -3.92 17.52 10.87
N GLY A 150 -5.03 17.09 11.48
CA GLY A 150 -6.28 17.86 11.55
C GLY A 150 -6.17 19.22 12.26
N ASP A 151 -5.18 19.37 13.14
CA ASP A 151 -4.89 20.63 13.84
C ASP A 151 -4.02 21.60 13.01
N HIS A 152 -3.62 21.23 11.79
CA HIS A 152 -2.69 22.00 10.94
C HIS A 152 -3.28 22.42 9.58
N PRO A 153 -4.38 23.19 9.50
CA PRO A 153 -4.63 23.99 8.31
C PRO A 153 -3.80 25.28 8.39
N LEU A 154 -3.19 25.66 7.26
CA LEU A 154 -2.33 26.84 7.01
C LEU A 154 -0.82 26.62 7.25
N ASN A 155 -0.09 26.42 6.14
CA ASN A 155 1.37 26.61 5.94
C ASN A 155 2.28 25.39 5.73
N TYR A 156 1.80 24.19 5.43
CA TYR A 156 2.72 23.10 5.06
C TYR A 156 3.23 23.15 3.61
N ALA A 157 2.61 23.95 2.73
CA ALA A 157 3.09 24.13 1.37
C ALA A 157 3.96 25.40 1.23
N ARG A 158 5.22 25.31 1.71
CA ARG A 158 6.32 26.08 1.11
C ARG A 158 7.74 25.56 1.39
N GLU A 159 7.95 24.61 2.30
CA GLU A 159 9.33 24.24 2.68
C GLU A 159 9.94 23.02 1.98
N ASP A 160 9.16 22.16 1.31
CA ASP A 160 9.75 21.02 0.58
C ASP A 160 10.19 21.34 -0.87
N SER A 161 10.27 22.62 -1.23
CA SER A 161 10.88 23.04 -2.52
C SER A 161 12.40 23.11 -2.50
N ASN A 162 13.09 22.75 -1.40
CA ASN A 162 14.54 22.61 -1.41
C ASN A 162 14.99 21.45 -0.49
N LEU A 163 15.31 20.30 -1.08
CA LEU A 163 16.49 19.46 -0.81
C LEU A 163 16.56 18.25 -1.74
#